data_AF-A0A920GCX5-F1
#
_entry.id   AF-A0A920GCX5-F1
#
_cell.length_a   1.000
_cell.length_b   1.000
_cell.length_c   1.000
_cell.angle_alpha   90.00
_cell.angle_beta   90.00
_cell.angle_gamma   90.00
#
_symmetry.space_group_name_H-M   'P 1'
#
loop_
_entity.id
_entity.type
_entity.pdbx_description
1 polymer ?
#
loop_
_entity_poly.entity_id
_entity_poly.type
_entity_poly.pdbx_seq_one_letter_code
_entity_poly.pdbx_strand_id
1 'polypeptide(L)' 'MDGVWTTAVGYMGGLTKNPTYEEVCSGQTGHTEAVLVVYDPAVVSLTQILTVFGSPMIRLKATVKVMI' A
#
# COMPACT_ATOMS: atom_id res chain seq x y z
N MET A 1 -5.61 7.34 -11.70
CA MET A 1 -4.42 8.21 -11.76
C MET A 1 -3.66 7.78 -12.99
N ASP A 2 -3.46 8.68 -13.96
CA ASP A 2 -2.74 8.33 -15.18
C ASP A 2 -1.30 7.93 -14.86
N GLY A 3 -0.76 6.96 -15.60
CA GLY A 3 0.56 6.38 -15.36
C GLY A 3 0.58 5.25 -14.33
N VAL A 4 -0.50 4.98 -13.58
CA VAL A 4 -0.61 3.77 -12.75
C VAL A 4 -1.12 2.61 -13.61
N TRP A 5 -0.34 1.52 -13.71
CA TRP A 5 -0.70 0.36 -14.52
C TRP A 5 -1.59 -0.62 -13.75
N THR A 6 -1.23 -0.93 -12.51
CA THR A 6 -1.99 -1.87 -11.69
C THR A 6 -1.76 -1.64 -10.20
N THR A 7 -2.71 -2.11 -9.39
CA THR A 7 -2.63 -2.08 -7.94
C THR A 7 -3.01 -3.45 -7.37
N ALA A 8 -2.49 -3.74 -6.18
CA ALA A 8 -2.91 -4.87 -5.37
C ALA A 8 -2.99 -4.47 -3.90
N VAL A 9 -3.85 -5.13 -3.13
CA VAL A 9 -3.93 -4.96 -1.68
C VAL A 9 -3.33 -6.17 -0.98
N GLY A 10 -2.80 -5.95 0.22
CA GLY A 10 -2.25 -7.02 1.04
C GLY A 10 -1.81 -6.53 2.41
N TYR A 11 -0.92 -7.31 3.03
CA TYR A 11 -0.43 -7.06 4.37
C TYR A 11 1.10 -7.00 4.36
N MET A 12 1.67 -6.00 5.02
CA MET A 12 3.12 -5.82 5.08
C MET A 12 3.58 -5.29 6.44
N GLY A 13 4.86 -5.54 6.76
CA GLY A 13 5.53 -4.99 7.94
C GLY A 13 5.45 -5.86 9.19
N GLY A 14 4.72 -6.97 9.14
CA GLY A 14 4.58 -7.93 10.25
C GLY A 14 5.50 -9.14 10.17
N LEU A 15 5.35 -10.03 11.15
CA LEU A 15 6.21 -11.22 11.36
C LEU A 15 5.57 -12.52 10.88
N THR A 16 4.24 -12.63 10.92
CA THR A 16 3.53 -13.83 10.48
C THR A 16 3.69 -14.01 8.97
N LYS A 17 4.13 -15.19 8.52
CA LYS A 17 4.28 -15.50 7.10
C LYS A 17 2.93 -15.83 6.47
N ASN A 18 2.61 -15.18 5.34
CA ASN A 18 1.38 -15.40 4.57
C ASN A 18 0.09 -15.36 5.42
N PRO A 19 -0.14 -14.29 6.20
CA PRO A 19 -1.27 -14.24 7.11
C PRO A 19 -2.61 -14.16 6.36
N THR A 20 -3.66 -14.75 6.91
CA THR A 20 -5.04 -14.51 6.44
C THR A 20 -5.57 -13.17 6.96
N TYR A 21 -6.70 -12.73 6.42
CA TYR A 21 -7.39 -11.53 6.88
C TYR A 21 -7.74 -11.62 8.38
N GLU A 22 -8.28 -12.75 8.82
CA GLU A 22 -8.68 -12.97 10.22
C GLU A 22 -7.48 -12.90 11.17
N GLU A 23 -6.34 -13.47 10.77
CA GLU A 23 -5.11 -13.39 11.54
C GLU A 23 -4.63 -11.94 11.67
N VAL A 24 -4.67 -11.15 10.59
CA VAL A 24 -4.31 -9.73 10.64
C VAL A 24 -5.28 -8.94 11.50
N CYS A 25 -6.58 -9.17 11.39
CA CYS A 25 -7.61 -8.52 12.21
C CYS A 25 -7.48 -8.82 13.70
N SER A 26 -6.86 -9.95 14.07
CA SER A 26 -6.55 -10.25 15.48
C SER A 26 -5.52 -9.28 16.09
N GLY A 27 -4.78 -8.53 15.26
CA GLY A 27 -3.71 -7.62 15.68
C GLY A 27 -2.41 -8.32 16.10
N GLN A 28 -2.34 -9.65 16.05
CA GLN A 28 -1.19 -10.42 16.56
C GLN A 28 -0.09 -10.66 15.52
N THR A 29 -0.35 -10.41 14.24
CA THR A 29 0.63 -10.67 13.17
C THR A 29 1.66 -9.56 12.99
N GLY A 30 1.38 -8.37 13.53
CA GLY A 30 2.17 -7.16 13.36
C GLY A 30 2.09 -6.56 11.95
N HIS A 31 1.29 -7.11 11.04
CA HIS A 31 1.14 -6.53 9.71
C HIS A 31 0.19 -5.33 9.73
N THR A 32 0.48 -4.39 8.84
CA THR A 32 -0.41 -3.29 8.49
C THR A 32 -1.00 -3.55 7.10
N GLU A 33 -2.22 -3.08 6.86
CA GLU A 33 -2.79 -3.08 5.51
C GLU A 33 -1.86 -2.32 4.55
N ALA A 34 -1.75 -2.79 3.32
CA ALA A 34 -0.83 -2.21 2.36
C ALA A 34 -1.41 -2.22 0.95
N VAL A 35 -1.01 -1.22 0.16
CA VAL A 35 -1.32 -1.16 -1.27
C VAL A 35 0.00 -1.22 -2.04
N LEU A 36 0.09 -2.19 -2.95
CA LEU A 36 1.10 -2.24 -3.99
C LEU A 36 0.66 -1.36 -5.16
N VAL A 37 1.53 -0.47 -5.62
CA VAL A 37 1.29 0.35 -6.81
C VAL A 37 2.41 0.11 -7.81
N VAL A 38 2.03 -0.29 -9.03
CA VAL A 38 2.92 -0.39 -10.19
C VAL A 38 2.59 0.74 -11.15
N TYR A 39 3.59 1.54 -11.52
CA TYR A 39 3.40 2.77 -12.28
C TYR A 39 4.57 3.05 -13.22
N ASP A 40 4.30 3.87 -14.24
CA ASP A 40 5.30 4.39 -15.15
C ASP A 40 5.91 5.69 -14.61
N PRO A 41 7.20 5.72 -14.21
CA PRO A 41 7.85 6.93 -13.71
C PRO A 41 8.00 8.03 -14.77
N ALA A 42 7.85 7.73 -16.06
CA ALA A 42 7.86 8.73 -17.13
C ALA A 42 6.53 9.51 -17.22
N VAL A 43 5.44 8.95 -16.69
CA VAL A 43 4.10 9.56 -16.73
C VAL A 43 3.72 10.16 -15.37
N VAL A 44 4.10 9.51 -14.27
CA VAL A 44 3.76 9.95 -12.92
C VAL A 44 4.91 9.74 -11.94
N SER A 45 5.21 10.75 -11.13
CA SER A 45 6.29 10.69 -10.15
C SER A 45 5.87 10.04 -8.83
N LEU A 46 6.83 9.48 -8.11
CA LEU A 46 6.62 8.96 -6.75
C LEU A 46 6.03 10.03 -5.83
N THR A 47 6.49 11.29 -5.92
CA THR A 47 5.98 12.40 -5.11
C THR A 47 4.51 12.66 -5.36
N GLN A 48 4.05 12.60 -6.62
CA GLN A 48 2.63 12.74 -6.94
C GLN A 48 1.81 11.61 -6.33
N ILE A 49 2.31 10.37 -6.40
CA ILE A 49 1.66 9.21 -5.78
C ILE A 49 1.58 9.40 -4.26
N LEU A 50 2.67 9.77 -3.60
CA LEU A 50 2.70 9.99 -2.14
C LEU A 50 1.83 11.17 -1.69
N THR A 51 1.68 12.21 -2.52
CA THR A 51 0.80 13.36 -2.22
C THR A 51 -0.66 12.93 -2.09
N VAL A 52 -1.09 11.94 -2.87
CA VAL A 52 -2.44 11.36 -2.77
C VAL A 52 -2.62 10.70 -1.39
N PHE A 53 -1.65 9.91 -0.93
CA PHE A 53 -1.72 9.25 0.39
C PHE A 53 -1.52 10.20 1.58
N GLY A 54 -0.82 11.32 1.40
CA GLY A 54 -0.65 12.37 2.42
C GLY A 54 -1.83 13.34 2.51
N SER A 55 -2.80 13.27 1.61
CA SER A 55 -3.97 14.13 1.60
C SER A 55 -4.98 13.72 2.69
N PRO A 56 -5.70 14.68 3.33
CA PRO A 56 -6.60 14.38 4.45
C PRO A 56 -7.77 13.45 4.10
N MET A 57 -8.03 13.22 2.82
CA MET A 57 -9.07 12.32 2.31
C MET A 57 -8.67 10.83 2.38
N ILE A 58 -7.37 10.51 2.44
CA ILE A 58 -6.87 9.14 2.58
C ILE A 58 -6.29 8.98 3.99
N ARG A 59 -7.17 8.78 4.97
CA ARG A 59 -6.79 8.36 6.34
C ARG A 59 -6.75 6.84 6.45
N LEU A 60 -6.13 6.17 5.49
CA LEU A 60 -5.83 4.74 5.65
C LEU A 60 -4.60 4.63 6.55
N LYS A 61 -4.67 3.81 7.61
CA LYS A 61 -3.46 3.27 8.26
C LYS A 61 -2.84 2.22 7.33
N ALA A 62 -2.62 2.56 6.06
CA ALA A 62 -2.09 1.64 5.07
C ALA A 62 -0.67 2.04 4.70
N THR A 63 0.22 1.06 4.64
CA THR A 63 1.59 1.24 4.16
C THR A 63 1.60 1.09 2.65
N VAL A 64 2.13 2.07 1.92
CA VAL A 64 2.22 1.99 0.46
C VAL A 64 3.55 1.38 0.07
N LYS A 65 3.51 0.25 -0.64
CA LYS A 65 4.70 -0.31 -1.28
C LYS A 65 4.68 0.09 -2.75
N VAL A 66 5.58 0.99 -3.10
CA VAL A 66 5.74 1.44 -4.48
C VAL A 66 6.81 0.59 -5.16
N MET A 67 6.47 -0.07 -6.27
CA MET A 67 7.41 -0.79 -7.11
C MET A 67 7.56 -0.05 -8.44
N ILE A 68 8.80 0.31 -8.75
CA ILE A 68 9.25 0.85 -10.04
C ILE A 68 9.64 -0.28 -10.99
#